data_AF-A0A2M8PMC8-F1
#
_entry.id   AF-A0A2M8PMC8-F1
#
_cell.length_a   1.000
_cell.length_b   1.000
_cell.length_c   1.000
_cell.angle_alpha   90.00
_cell.angle_beta   90.00
_cell.angle_gamma   90.00
#
_symmetry.space_group_name_H-M   'P 1'
#
loop_
_entity.id
_entity.type
_entity.pdbx_description
1 polymer ?
#
loop_
_entity_poly.entity_id
_entity_poly.type
_entity_poly.pdbx_seq_one_letter_code
_entity_poly.pdbx_strand_id
1 'polypeptide(L)'
;FGLDLTSLDKGNDALAFYGSTDPASAVLLTSSTNTLDNVISGVSIDLTGTSSDPVTVNVTRDNDKIISSIKTFIDAYNTLVDRIAYVTRYDPETEVKGTLLGDSLVSNLRASLGQTALANPIGVDDEYD
;
A
#
# COMPACT_ATOMS: atom_id res chain seq x y z
N PHE A 1 42.11 -34.58 15.29
CA PHE A 1 41.47 -33.26 15.32
C PHE A 1 39.96 -33.47 15.37
N GLY A 2 39.39 -33.59 16.57
CA GLY A 2 37.95 -33.69 16.77
C GLY A 2 37.42 -32.29 17.05
N LEU A 3 36.72 -31.70 16.09
CA LEU A 3 36.01 -30.45 16.33
C LEU A 3 34.71 -30.83 17.06
N ASP A 4 34.73 -30.74 18.38
CA ASP A 4 33.50 -30.80 19.17
C ASP A 4 32.76 -29.47 18.97
N LEU A 5 31.70 -29.51 18.17
CA LEU A 5 30.82 -28.37 17.97
C LEU A 5 29.85 -28.32 19.14
N THR A 6 30.27 -27.69 20.24
CA THR A 6 29.36 -27.38 21.34
C THR A 6 28.38 -26.32 20.84
N SER A 7 27.16 -26.75 20.49
CA SER A 7 26.07 -25.84 20.09
C SER A 7 25.66 -25.00 21.30
N LEU A 8 25.99 -23.70 21.27
CA LEU A 8 25.64 -22.77 22.35
C LEU A 8 24.13 -22.49 22.41
N ASP A 9 23.45 -22.59 21.26
CA ASP A 9 22.00 -22.44 21.13
C ASP A 9 21.49 -23.32 19.97
N LYS A 10 20.26 -23.83 20.06
CA LYS A 10 19.60 -24.58 18.98
C LYS A 10 18.56 -23.68 18.35
N GLY A 11 18.51 -23.64 17.02
CA GLY A 11 17.40 -22.98 16.33
C GLY A 11 16.08 -23.65 16.73
N ASN A 12 15.14 -22.85 17.23
CA ASN A 12 13.79 -23.28 17.56
C ASN A 12 12.81 -22.50 16.70
N ASP A 13 11.73 -23.15 16.29
CA ASP A 13 10.63 -22.51 15.58
C ASP A 13 9.87 -21.58 16.53
N ALA A 14 9.37 -20.47 16.00
CA ALA A 14 8.48 -19.58 16.69
C ALA A 14 7.08 -20.23 16.80
N LEU A 15 6.49 -20.13 17.99
CA LEU A 15 5.17 -20.68 18.31
C LEU A 15 4.25 -19.57 18.80
N ALA A 16 3.04 -19.47 18.26
CA ALA A 16 2.02 -18.53 18.72
C ALA A 16 0.64 -19.20 18.74
N PHE A 17 -0.22 -18.79 19.66
CA PHE A 17 -1.61 -19.27 19.75
C PHE A 17 -2.58 -18.19 19.28
N TYR A 18 -3.57 -18.57 18.48
CA TYR A 18 -4.61 -17.70 17.97
C TYR A 18 -6.01 -18.16 18.38
N GLY A 19 -6.91 -17.21 18.68
CA GLY A 19 -8.34 -17.43 18.87
C GLY A 19 -8.80 -17.85 20.28
N SER A 20 -7.92 -18.35 21.15
CA SER A 20 -8.25 -18.73 22.54
C SER A 20 -7.00 -18.68 23.43
N THR A 21 -7.19 -18.46 24.73
CA THR A 21 -6.11 -18.60 25.74
C THR A 21 -5.95 -20.03 26.25
N ASP A 22 -6.93 -20.90 25.99
CA ASP A 22 -6.87 -22.33 26.31
C ASP A 22 -6.17 -23.10 25.17
N PRO A 23 -5.02 -23.77 25.43
CA PRO A 23 -4.29 -24.51 24.42
C PRO A 23 -5.08 -25.63 23.74
N ALA A 24 -6.12 -26.17 24.39
CA ALA A 24 -6.96 -27.22 23.81
C ALA A 24 -7.93 -26.70 22.73
N SER A 25 -8.20 -25.39 22.71
CA SER A 25 -9.14 -24.73 21.79
C SER A 25 -8.47 -23.70 20.88
N ALA A 26 -7.22 -23.33 21.14
CA ALA A 26 -6.46 -22.38 20.34
C ALA A 26 -5.88 -23.01 19.06
N VAL A 27 -5.68 -22.18 18.03
CA VAL A 27 -4.94 -22.57 16.82
C VAL A 27 -3.46 -22.31 17.05
N LEU A 28 -2.63 -23.35 16.94
CA LEU A 28 -1.17 -23.22 17.01
C LEU A 28 -0.62 -22.78 15.66
N LEU A 29 0.12 -21.68 15.67
CA LEU A 29 0.85 -21.12 14.55
C LEU A 29 2.34 -21.40 14.76
N THR A 30 3.00 -21.89 13.71
CA THR A 30 4.42 -22.26 13.75
C THR A 30 5.16 -21.59 12.60
N SER A 31 6.32 -21.00 12.87
CA SER A 31 7.19 -20.45 11.83
C SER A 31 8.66 -20.75 12.12
N SER A 32 9.43 -20.96 11.06
CA SER A 32 10.90 -21.11 11.14
C SER A 32 11.60 -19.78 11.43
N THR A 33 10.88 -18.66 11.36
CA THR A 33 11.36 -17.32 11.69
C THR A 33 10.45 -16.67 12.74
N ASN A 34 10.86 -15.52 13.27
CA ASN A 34 10.01 -14.71 14.15
C ASN A 34 8.94 -13.91 13.39
N THR A 35 8.78 -14.11 12.08
CA THR A 35 7.74 -13.45 11.29
C THR A 35 6.70 -14.50 10.92
N LEU A 36 5.44 -14.22 11.26
CA LEU A 36 4.28 -14.99 10.87
C LEU A 36 3.62 -14.32 9.67
N ASP A 37 4.04 -14.74 8.49
CA ASP A 37 3.40 -14.38 7.23
C ASP A 37 2.32 -15.40 6.85
N ASN A 38 1.32 -14.97 6.09
CA ASN A 38 0.29 -15.83 5.49
C ASN A 38 -0.62 -16.60 6.46
N VAL A 39 -0.54 -16.34 7.77
CA VAL A 39 -1.50 -16.89 8.74
C VAL A 39 -2.87 -16.22 8.59
N ILE A 40 -2.85 -14.90 8.46
CA ILE A 40 -4.03 -14.08 8.16
C ILE A 40 -3.72 -13.39 6.83
N SER A 41 -4.61 -13.54 5.85
CA SER A 41 -4.41 -12.96 4.53
C SER A 41 -4.23 -11.44 4.63
N GLY A 42 -3.14 -10.91 4.07
CA GLY A 42 -2.82 -9.49 4.10
C GLY A 42 -2.22 -8.96 5.41
N VAL A 43 -1.90 -9.83 6.37
CA VAL A 43 -1.24 -9.45 7.63
C VAL A 43 0.09 -10.19 7.77
N SER A 44 1.11 -9.44 8.17
CA SER A 44 2.41 -9.94 8.61
C SER A 44 2.57 -9.59 10.09
N ILE A 45 2.93 -10.56 10.92
CA ILE A 45 3.09 -10.37 12.36
C ILE A 45 4.53 -10.67 12.76
N ASP A 46 5.22 -9.68 13.31
CA ASP A 46 6.56 -9.84 13.88
C ASP A 46 6.49 -10.17 15.38
N LEU A 47 7.04 -11.32 15.75
CA LEU A 47 7.15 -11.80 17.11
C LEU A 47 8.41 -11.22 17.77
N THR A 48 8.22 -10.25 18.66
CA THR A 48 9.33 -9.56 19.34
C THR A 48 9.69 -10.16 20.69
N GLY A 49 8.82 -11.01 21.26
CA GLY A 49 9.02 -11.68 22.53
C GLY A 49 7.83 -12.52 22.94
N THR A 50 7.98 -13.29 24.01
CA THR A 50 6.92 -14.11 24.59
C THR A 50 6.00 -13.27 25.48
N SER A 51 4.70 -13.49 25.40
CA SER A 51 3.71 -12.89 26.30
C SER A 51 3.03 -13.97 27.14
N SER A 52 2.82 -13.72 28.43
CA SER A 52 1.97 -14.55 29.31
C SER A 52 0.48 -14.22 29.17
N ASP A 53 0.19 -13.01 28.72
CA ASP A 53 -1.17 -12.49 28.53
C ASP A 53 -1.53 -12.43 27.04
N PRO A 54 -2.82 -12.60 26.68
CA PRO A 54 -3.25 -12.50 25.29
C PRO A 54 -3.02 -11.09 24.73
N VAL A 55 -2.47 -11.02 23.52
CA VAL A 55 -2.25 -9.77 22.78
C VAL A 55 -3.36 -9.60 21.75
N THR A 56 -4.07 -8.47 21.81
CA THR A 56 -5.13 -8.13 20.84
C THR A 56 -4.55 -7.31 19.70
N VAL A 57 -4.66 -7.83 18.47
CA VAL A 57 -4.32 -7.12 17.24
C VAL A 57 -5.60 -6.63 16.59
N ASN A 58 -5.67 -5.32 16.34
CA ASN A 58 -6.84 -4.69 15.72
C ASN A 58 -6.50 -4.22 14.31
N VAL A 59 -7.20 -4.73 13.31
CA VAL A 59 -7.04 -4.35 11.91
C VAL A 59 -8.14 -3.36 11.54
N THR A 60 -7.76 -2.13 11.20
CA THR A 60 -8.69 -1.08 10.80
C THR A 60 -8.26 -0.44 9.50
N ARG A 61 -9.24 0.06 8.73
CA ARG A 61 -8.99 0.80 7.51
C ARG A 61 -8.27 2.12 7.81
N ASP A 62 -7.16 2.35 7.13
CA ASP A 62 -6.38 3.59 7.21
C ASP A 62 -6.94 4.63 6.23
N ASN A 63 -8.00 5.33 6.66
CA ASN A 63 -8.66 6.34 5.84
C ASN A 63 -7.75 7.52 5.51
N ASP A 64 -6.80 7.86 6.39
CA ASP A 64 -5.89 8.97 6.19
C ASP A 64 -4.90 8.70 5.04
N LYS A 65 -4.36 7.48 4.95
CA LYS A 65 -3.54 7.08 3.78
C LYS A 65 -4.32 7.09 2.49
N ILE A 66 -5.59 6.68 2.51
CA ILE A 66 -6.46 6.73 1.33
C ILE A 66 -6.66 8.18 0.88
N ILE A 67 -7.03 9.07 1.80
CA ILE A 67 -7.21 10.50 1.52
C ILE A 67 -5.90 11.12 1.01
N SER A 68 -4.76 10.78 1.62
CA SER A 68 -3.44 11.27 1.20
C SER A 68 -3.07 10.83 -0.21
N SER A 69 -3.37 9.57 -0.55
CA SER A 69 -3.12 9.04 -1.91
C SER A 69 -3.99 9.74 -2.95
N ILE A 70 -5.26 10.00 -2.63
CA ILE A 70 -6.18 10.75 -3.49
C ILE A 70 -5.68 12.18 -3.70
N LYS A 71 -5.28 12.87 -2.63
CA LYS A 71 -4.72 14.24 -2.72
C LYS A 71 -3.47 14.27 -3.60
N THR A 72 -2.56 13.31 -3.42
CA THR A 72 -1.34 13.20 -4.24
C THR A 72 -1.67 13.04 -5.72
N PHE A 73 -2.69 12.25 -6.05
CA PHE A 73 -3.18 12.10 -7.42
C PHE A 73 -3.76 13.42 -7.97
N ILE A 74 -4.61 14.10 -7.19
CA ILE A 74 -5.21 15.39 -7.58
C ILE A 74 -4.12 16.43 -7.85
N ASP A 75 -3.12 16.51 -6.98
CA ASP A 75 -2.01 17.47 -7.12
C ASP A 75 -1.17 17.18 -8.37
N ALA A 76 -0.88 15.91 -8.63
CA ALA A 76 -0.17 15.49 -9.85
C ALA A 76 -0.98 15.80 -11.12
N TYR A 77 -2.29 15.56 -11.09
CA TYR A 77 -3.19 15.86 -12.21
C TYR A 77 -3.25 17.37 -12.48
N ASN A 78 -3.47 18.19 -11.45
CA ASN A 78 -3.53 19.64 -11.59
C ASN A 78 -2.20 20.20 -12.13
N THR A 79 -1.08 19.74 -11.58
CA THR A 79 0.27 20.11 -12.05
C THR A 79 0.46 19.80 -13.54
N LEU A 80 -0.03 18.64 -13.99
CA LEU A 80 0.06 18.26 -15.39
C LEU A 80 -0.85 19.11 -16.27
N VAL A 81 -2.09 19.37 -15.85
CA VAL A 81 -3.03 20.22 -16.58
C VAL A 81 -2.47 21.62 -16.76
N ASP A 82 -1.89 22.20 -15.70
CA ASP A 82 -1.23 23.51 -15.76
C ASP A 82 -0.03 23.50 -16.71
N ARG A 83 0.78 22.43 -16.68
CA ARG A 83 1.92 22.29 -17.59
C ARG A 83 1.48 22.18 -19.05
N ILE A 84 0.43 21.39 -19.32
CA ILE A 84 -0.15 21.26 -20.66
C ILE A 84 -0.68 22.62 -21.11
N ALA A 85 -1.47 23.31 -20.28
CA ALA A 85 -1.99 24.64 -20.58
C ALA A 85 -0.87 25.63 -20.91
N TYR A 86 0.23 25.60 -20.16
CA TYR A 86 1.40 26.46 -20.42
C TYR A 86 2.07 26.17 -21.77
N VAL A 87 2.28 24.90 -22.13
CA VAL A 87 2.98 24.54 -23.38
C VAL A 87 2.07 24.59 -24.61
N THR A 88 0.74 24.60 -24.43
CA THR A 88 -0.25 24.73 -25.50
C THR A 88 -0.94 26.09 -25.53
N ARG A 89 -0.47 27.09 -24.77
CA ARG A 89 -1.10 28.43 -24.76
C ARG A 89 -0.85 29.20 -26.05
N TYR A 90 -1.74 30.13 -26.33
CA TYR A 90 -1.54 31.19 -27.31
C TYR A 90 -1.87 32.51 -26.65
N ASP A 91 -0.94 33.46 -26.69
CA ASP A 91 -1.15 34.83 -26.21
C ASP A 91 -1.45 35.73 -27.42
N PRO A 92 -2.68 36.27 -27.54
CA PRO A 92 -3.06 37.10 -28.68
C PRO A 92 -2.47 38.53 -28.61
N GLU A 93 -2.00 39.00 -27.46
CA GLU A 93 -1.41 40.34 -27.32
C GLU A 93 0.06 40.34 -27.74
N THR A 94 0.79 39.29 -27.35
CA THR A 94 2.22 39.14 -27.67
C THR A 94 2.48 38.26 -28.90
N GLU A 95 1.43 37.65 -29.46
CA GLU A 95 1.47 36.64 -30.52
C GLU A 95 2.39 35.43 -30.20
N VAL A 96 2.68 35.21 -28.91
CA VAL A 96 3.55 34.12 -28.46
C VAL A 96 2.75 32.83 -28.33
N LYS A 97 3.20 31.81 -29.05
CA LYS A 97 2.70 30.43 -28.93
C LYS A 97 3.56 29.59 -27.98
N GLY A 98 2.91 28.74 -27.20
CA GLY A 98 3.55 27.65 -26.49
C GLY A 98 4.17 26.65 -27.47
N THR A 99 5.26 26.00 -27.06
CA THR A 99 6.07 25.11 -27.91
C THR A 99 5.26 23.97 -28.54
N LEU A 100 4.20 23.51 -27.87
CA LEU A 100 3.38 22.37 -28.29
C LEU A 100 1.96 22.80 -28.70
N LEU A 101 1.75 24.08 -29.01
CA LEU A 101 0.47 24.55 -29.53
C LEU A 101 0.11 23.81 -30.84
N GLY A 102 -1.04 23.14 -30.84
CA GLY A 102 -1.52 22.35 -31.98
C GLY A 102 -0.98 20.92 -32.04
N ASP A 103 -0.21 20.48 -31.05
CA ASP A 103 0.28 19.11 -30.96
C ASP A 103 -0.87 18.14 -30.61
N SER A 104 -1.06 17.12 -31.46
CA SER A 104 -2.13 16.13 -31.32
C SER A 104 -1.84 15.10 -30.21
N LEU A 105 -0.57 14.82 -29.91
CA LEU A 105 -0.18 13.90 -28.84
C LEU A 105 -0.51 14.51 -27.48
N VAL A 106 -0.22 15.80 -27.29
CA VAL A 106 -0.56 16.52 -26.05
C VAL A 106 -2.07 16.60 -25.85
N SER A 107 -2.81 16.83 -26.93
CA SER A 107 -4.28 16.86 -26.91
C SER A 107 -4.88 15.49 -26.54
N ASN A 108 -4.37 14.42 -27.13
CA ASN A 108 -4.80 13.05 -26.83
C ASN A 108 -4.45 12.63 -25.40
N LEU A 109 -3.26 12.97 -24.92
CA LEU A 109 -2.83 12.71 -23.55
C LEU A 109 -3.75 13.39 -22.53
N ARG A 110 -4.07 14.67 -22.75
CA ARG A 110 -5.00 15.43 -21.89
C ARG A 110 -6.38 14.77 -21.85
N ALA A 111 -6.90 14.34 -23.00
CA ALA A 111 -8.20 13.69 -23.10
C ALA A 111 -8.22 12.33 -22.38
N SER A 112 -7.18 11.51 -22.55
CA SER A 112 -7.06 10.20 -21.90
C SER A 112 -6.98 10.33 -20.37
N LEU A 113 -6.18 11.26 -19.87
CA LEU A 113 -6.04 11.46 -18.42
C LEU A 113 -7.27 12.09 -17.79
N GLY A 114 -7.97 12.97 -18.51
CA GLY A 114 -9.27 13.48 -18.07
C GLY A 114 -10.30 12.37 -17.90
N GLN A 115 -10.32 11.38 -18.82
CA GLN A 115 -11.20 10.22 -18.69
C GLN A 115 -10.83 9.35 -17.49
N THR A 116 -9.54 9.13 -17.22
CA THR A 116 -9.10 8.38 -16.04
C THR A 116 -9.42 9.08 -14.73
N ALA A 117 -9.29 10.42 -14.66
CA ALA A 117 -9.64 11.20 -13.47
C ALA A 117 -11.14 11.20 -13.16
N LEU A 118 -11.99 11.06 -14.20
CA LEU A 118 -13.45 10.96 -14.08
C LEU A 118 -13.94 9.50 -13.95
N ALA A 119 -13.04 8.53 -14.04
CA ALA A 119 -13.41 7.13 -13.87
C ALA A 119 -13.83 6.88 -12.41
N ASN A 120 -14.90 6.11 -12.25
CA ASN A 120 -15.32 5.70 -10.91
C ASN A 120 -14.20 4.89 -10.24
N PRO A 121 -13.94 5.12 -8.93
CA PRO A 121 -12.95 4.35 -8.21
C PRO A 121 -13.34 2.87 -8.21
N ILE A 122 -12.45 2.01 -8.72
CA ILE A 122 -12.63 0.56 -8.73
C ILE A 122 -12.41 0.06 -7.29
N GLY A 123 -13.35 -0.73 -6.78
CA GLY A 123 -13.27 -1.33 -5.43
C GLY A 123 -14.01 -0.57 -4.32
N VAL A 124 -14.95 0.31 -4.67
CA VAL A 124 -16.02 0.73 -3.76
C VAL A 124 -17.20 -0.22 -3.95
N ASP A 125 -17.00 -1.50 -3.64
CA ASP A 125 -18.15 -2.36 -3.38
C ASP A 125 -18.62 -2.03 -1.97
N ASP A 126 -19.85 -1.55 -1.86
CA ASP A 126 -20.55 -1.26 -0.59
C ASP A 126 -20.88 -2.55 0.20
N GLU A 127 -20.13 -3.64 0.00
CA GLU A 127 -20.41 -4.94 0.60
C GLU A 127 -19.65 -5.09 1.92
N TYR A 128 -20.13 -4.37 2.92
CA TYR A 128 -20.06 -4.80 4.32
C TYR A 128 -21.50 -4.95 4.80
N ASP A 129 -22.06 -6.16 4.62
CA ASP A 129 -23.27 -6.64 5.30
C ASP A 129 -22.91 -7.90 6.12
#